data_AF-X1FEV5-F1
#
_entry.id   AF-X1FEV5-F1
#
_cell.length_a   1.000
_cell.length_b   1.000
_cell.length_c   1.000
_cell.angle_alpha   90.00
_cell.angle_beta   90.00
_cell.angle_gamma   90.00
#
_symmetry.space_group_name_H-M   'P 1'
#
loop_
_entity.id
_entity.type
_entity.pdbx_description
1 polymer ?
#
loop_
_entity_poly.entity_id
_entity_poly.type
_entity_poly.pdbx_seq_one_letter_code
_entity_poly.pdbx_strand_id
1 'polypeptide(L)' 'MECLVAIVGPTAVGKSELALHLARDFPVEIVSADSRQVYRYMDIGTNKPTLAERAS' A
#
# COMPACT_ATOMS: atom_id res chain seq x y z
N MET A 1 10.34 4.37 -21.56
CA MET A 1 8.98 3.93 -21.17
C MET A 1 9.06 3.54 -19.72
N GLU A 2 8.32 4.20 -18.85
CA GLU A 2 8.30 3.86 -17.42
C GLU A 2 7.24 2.79 -17.17
N CYS A 3 7.56 1.81 -16.32
CA CYS A 3 6.66 0.70 -15.99
C CYS A 3 5.85 1.06 -14.74
N LEU A 4 4.52 0.97 -14.84
CA LEU A 4 3.60 1.16 -13.72
C LEU A 4 2.84 -0.14 -13.46
N VAL A 5 2.83 -0.59 -12.21
CA VAL A 5 2.06 -1.75 -11.75
C VAL A 5 0.91 -1.28 -10.87
N ALA A 6 -0.31 -1.70 -11.18
CA ALA A 6 -1.50 -1.38 -10.40
C ALA A 6 -2.05 -2.63 -9.70
N ILE A 7 -2.13 -2.59 -8.37
CA ILE A 7 -2.68 -3.68 -7.55
C ILE A 7 -4.11 -3.30 -7.12
N VAL A 8 -5.10 -3.94 -7.72
CA VAL A 8 -6.53 -3.64 -7.52
C VAL A 8 -7.29 -4.81 -6.93
N GLY A 9 -8.42 -4.55 -6.28
CA GLY A 9 -9.29 -5.56 -5.66
C GLY A 9 -10.00 -5.08 -4.40
N PRO A 10 -10.94 -5.86 -3.83
CA PRO A 10 -11.73 -5.48 -2.66
C PRO A 10 -10.88 -5.16 -1.42
N THR A 11 -11.44 -4.46 -0.44
CA THR A 11 -10.76 -4.24 0.85
C THR A 11 -10.46 -5.58 1.54
N ALA A 12 -9.35 -5.65 2.28
CA ALA A 12 -8.92 -6.83 3.04
C ALA A 12 -8.54 -8.10 2.24
N VAL A 13 -8.32 -8.02 0.92
CA VAL A 13 -7.81 -9.15 0.11
C VAL A 13 -6.27 -9.25 0.05
N GLY A 14 -5.54 -8.53 0.90
CA GLY A 14 -4.07 -8.60 0.95
C GLY A 14 -3.30 -7.69 -0.01
N LYS A 15 -3.94 -6.67 -0.63
CA LYS A 15 -3.28 -5.77 -1.59
C LYS A 15 -2.07 -5.03 -1.01
N SER A 16 -2.20 -4.49 0.19
CA SER A 16 -1.12 -3.76 0.86
C SER A 16 0.04 -4.70 1.21
N GLU A 17 -0.26 -5.93 1.63
CA GLU A 17 0.75 -6.96 1.91
C GLU A 17 1.53 -7.33 0.64
N LEU A 18 0.83 -7.56 -0.48
CA LEU A 18 1.47 -7.81 -1.77
C LEU A 18 2.36 -6.65 -2.22
N ALA A 19 1.88 -5.40 -2.08
CA ALA A 19 2.66 -4.23 -2.44
C ALA A 19 3.94 -4.11 -1.61
N LEU A 20 3.86 -4.38 -0.30
CA LEU A 20 5.01 -4.38 0.61
C LEU A 20 6.01 -5.47 0.25
N HIS A 21 5.55 -6.70 -0.03
CA HIS A 21 6.45 -7.77 -0.47
C HIS A 21 7.18 -7.43 -1.77
N LEU A 22 6.48 -6.86 -2.76
CA LEU A 22 7.11 -6.43 -4.01
C LEU A 22 8.17 -5.34 -3.79
N ALA A 23 7.94 -4.41 -2.85
CA ALA A 23 8.90 -3.35 -2.53
C ALA A 23 10.16 -3.87 -1.83
N ARG A 24 10.13 -5.08 -1.25
CA ARG A 24 11.34 -5.73 -0.69
C ARG A 24 12.22 -6.33 -1.79
N ASP A 25 11.60 -6.91 -2.80
CA ASP A 25 12.30 -7.64 -3.87
C ASP A 25 12.71 -6.73 -5.04
N PHE A 26 12.04 -5.58 -5.20
CA PHE A 26 12.28 -4.64 -6.29
C PHE A 26 12.50 -3.21 -5.78
N PRO A 27 13.37 -2.41 -6.43
CA PRO A 27 13.57 -1.00 -6.10
C PRO A 27 12.40 -0.16 -6.61
N VAL A 28 11.24 -0.29 -5.98
CA VAL A 28 9.99 0.38 -6.34
C VAL A 28 9.41 1.19 -5.19
N GLU A 29 8.65 2.23 -5.52
CA GLU A 29 7.92 3.03 -4.54
C GLU A 29 6.43 2.66 -4.57
N ILE A 30 5.80 2.66 -3.39
CA ILE A 30 4.37 2.39 -3.25
C ILE A 30 3.61 3.70 -3.14
N VAL A 31 2.65 3.90 -4.04
CA VAL A 31 1.70 5.03 -3.99
C VAL A 31 0.31 4.49 -3.64
N SER A 32 -0.29 4.99 -2.55
CA SER A 32 -1.66 4.60 -2.20
C SER A 32 -2.66 5.28 -3.14
N ALA A 33 -3.54 4.48 -3.74
CA ALA A 33 -4.66 4.94 -4.56
C ALA A 33 -6.01 4.87 -3.82
N ASP A 34 -5.99 4.64 -2.49
CA ASP A 34 -7.20 4.62 -1.67
C ASP A 34 -7.62 6.05 -1.28
N SER A 35 -8.83 6.45 -1.66
CA SER A 35 -9.35 7.80 -1.44
C SER A 35 -9.57 8.16 0.02
N ARG A 36 -9.55 7.19 0.95
CA ARG A 36 -9.76 7.39 2.38
C ARG A 36 -8.43 7.41 3.14
N GLN A 37 -7.40 6.73 2.66
CA GLN A 37 -6.09 6.70 3.33
C GLN A 37 -5.34 8.05 3.32
N VAL A 38 -5.81 9.03 2.54
CA VAL A 38 -5.25 10.39 2.50
C VAL A 38 -5.54 11.20 3.78
N TYR A 39 -6.59 10.85 4.55
CA TYR A 39 -6.98 11.61 5.74
C TYR A 39 -6.08 11.33 6.94
N ARG A 40 -5.53 12.37 7.56
CA ARG A 40 -4.66 12.23 8.76
C ARG A 40 -5.43 11.65 9.94
N TYR A 41 -4.74 10.84 10.75
CA TYR A 41 -5.24 10.21 11.98
C TYR A 41 -6.37 9.19 11.80
N MET A 42 -6.87 8.99 10.57
CA MET A 42 -7.92 8.01 10.26
C MET A 42 -7.35 6.62 9.97
N ASP A 43 -6.34 6.18 10.72
CA ASP A 43 -5.48 5.06 10.30
C ASP A 43 -6.19 3.69 10.43
N ILE A 44 -6.89 3.46 11.54
CA ILE A 44 -7.60 2.20 11.82
C ILE A 44 -8.76 2.00 10.83
N GLY A 45 -9.65 2.99 10.71
CA GLY A 45 -10.86 2.89 9.87
C GLY A 45 -10.60 2.92 8.36
N THR A 46 -9.36 3.20 7.93
CA THR A 46 -8.95 3.17 6.52
C THR A 46 -7.90 2.10 6.23
N ASN A 47 -7.63 1.24 7.23
CA ASN A 47 -6.70 0.13 7.14
C ASN A 47 -5.33 0.55 6.57
N LYS A 48 -4.78 1.66 7.08
CA LYS A 48 -3.45 2.10 6.66
C LYS A 48 -2.39 1.15 7.20
N PRO A 49 -1.39 0.78 6.40
CA PRO A 49 -0.21 0.08 6.90
C PRO A 49 0.45 0.89 8.01
N THR A 50 0.80 0.24 9.10
CA THR A 50 1.57 0.80 10.20
C THR A 50 2.97 1.19 9.75
N LEU A 51 3.67 2.01 10.54
CA LEU A 51 5.06 2.38 10.22
C LEU A 51 6.00 1.17 10.24
N ALA A 52 5.73 0.19 11.11
CA ALA A 52 6.51 -1.04 11.18
C ALA A 52 6.38 -1.88 9.91
N GLU A 53 5.16 -2.01 9.37
CA GLU A 53 4.91 -2.73 8.10
C GLU A 53 5.52 -2.03 6.88
N ARG A 54 5.69 -0.70 6.92
CA ARG A 54 6.31 0.06 5.82
C ARG A 54 7.84 0.01 5.84
N ALA A 55 8.44 -0.22 7.01
CA ALA A 55 9.88 -0.25 7.18
C ALA A 55 10.51 -1.62 6.87
N SER A 56 9.67 -2.61 6.56
CA SER A 56 10.04 -4.02 6.37
C SER A 56 10.16 -4.39 4.90
#